data_AF-A0A965FGA4-F1
#
_entry.id   AF-A0A965FGA4-F1
#
_cell.length_a   1.000
_cell.length_b   1.000
_cell.length_c   1.000
_cell.angle_alpha   90.00
_cell.angle_beta   90.00
_cell.angle_gamma   90.00
#
_symmetry.space_group_name_H-M   'P 1'
#
loop_
_entity.id
_entity.type
_entity.pdbx_description
1 polymer ?
#
loop_
_entity_poly.entity_id
_entity_poly.type
_entity_poly.pdbx_seq_one_letter_code
_entity_poly.pdbx_strand_id
1 'polypeptide(L)'
;MRAPLLMKAFSDLSYTHHNHNTTGKNETVGKNQKIVQSPIAQAEESCRLWLELLPYASPQWAELAFHEQCFWRDFLAYTWTIKTLEGKTAIASMVASSAQRCAVGDIQITEVKHHPEGFDECWFSFSTAIGRGIGHLRLKQGLCWTLFTTLQSLHGFEEKTGKLGTRERGTNHGVIKGRLSWLEQREQALSRIGNEDQPYCLIIGGGQGGMALGARLQRLGVPHLIVDKHERPGDSWRKRYRSLCLHDPVWYDHLPY
;
A
#
# COMPACT_ATOMS: atom_id res chain seq x y z
N MET A 1 -18.88 21.22 -8.76
CA MET A 1 -18.34 22.45 -9.37
C MET A 1 -16.85 22.73 -9.09
N ARG A 2 -16.17 22.07 -8.11
CA ARG A 2 -14.74 22.34 -7.81
C ARG A 2 -13.72 21.69 -8.75
N ALA A 3 -13.95 20.47 -9.22
CA ALA A 3 -12.97 19.71 -10.03
C ALA A 3 -12.53 20.38 -11.36
N PRO A 4 -13.45 20.98 -12.16
CA PRO A 4 -13.04 21.65 -13.41
C PRO A 4 -12.18 22.91 -13.18
N LEU A 5 -12.40 23.62 -12.07
CA LEU A 5 -11.62 24.80 -11.69
C LEU A 5 -10.22 24.43 -11.20
N LEU A 6 -10.11 23.33 -10.45
CA LEU A 6 -8.81 22.80 -9.99
C LEU A 6 -7.98 22.23 -11.14
N MET A 7 -8.60 21.57 -12.11
CA MET A 7 -7.94 21.12 -13.36
C MET A 7 -7.34 22.29 -14.15
N LYS A 8 -8.09 23.39 -14.27
CA LYS A 8 -7.63 24.60 -14.95
C LYS A 8 -6.48 25.28 -14.19
N ALA A 9 -6.58 25.35 -12.85
CA ALA A 9 -5.48 25.86 -12.02
C ALA A 9 -4.21 24.99 -12.16
N PHE A 10 -4.36 23.68 -12.27
CA PHE A 10 -3.25 22.74 -12.45
C PHE A 10 -2.59 22.87 -13.84
N SER A 11 -3.39 23.04 -14.91
CA SER A 11 -2.84 23.35 -16.24
C SER A 11 -2.07 24.68 -16.24
N ASP A 12 -2.60 25.70 -15.55
CA ASP A 12 -1.98 27.03 -15.50
C ASP A 12 -0.66 27.02 -14.70
N LEU A 13 -0.57 26.21 -13.64
CA LEU A 13 0.67 26.02 -12.85
C LEU A 13 1.75 25.25 -13.62
N SER A 14 1.37 24.21 -14.37
CA SER A 14 2.32 23.47 -15.22
C SER A 14 2.90 24.35 -16.35
N TYR A 15 2.10 25.30 -16.86
CA TYR A 15 2.54 26.26 -17.87
C TYR A 15 3.52 27.31 -17.32
N THR A 16 3.36 27.76 -16.07
CA THR A 16 4.28 28.74 -15.48
C THR A 16 5.71 28.23 -15.31
N HIS A 17 5.94 26.92 -15.26
CA HIS A 17 7.28 26.34 -15.19
C HIS A 17 7.98 26.19 -16.55
N HIS A 18 7.27 26.41 -17.67
CA HIS A 18 7.82 26.23 -19.03
C HIS A 18 8.44 27.49 -19.65
N ASN A 19 8.28 28.67 -19.05
CA ASN A 19 8.69 29.93 -19.65
C ASN A 19 9.60 30.77 -18.74
N HIS A 20 10.87 30.35 -18.60
CA HIS A 20 11.95 31.28 -18.25
C HIS A 20 13.23 30.93 -19.01
N ASN A 21 13.27 31.33 -20.29
CA ASN A 21 14.54 31.57 -20.97
C ASN A 21 14.35 32.54 -22.15
N THR A 22 14.43 33.85 -21.88
CA THR A 22 14.75 34.86 -22.91
C THR A 22 15.40 36.09 -22.26
N THR A 23 16.50 36.50 -22.88
CA THR A 23 17.42 37.60 -22.58
C THR A 23 16.82 39.00 -22.72
N GLY A 24 17.24 39.94 -21.84
CA GLY A 24 17.54 41.32 -22.24
C GLY A 24 16.91 42.48 -21.44
N LYS A 25 17.82 43.26 -20.82
CA LYS A 25 17.79 44.71 -20.50
C LYS A 25 17.26 45.17 -19.13
N ASN A 26 18.14 45.94 -18.50
CA ASN A 26 18.01 46.66 -17.23
C ASN A 26 16.93 47.74 -17.30
N GLU A 27 16.01 47.74 -16.33
CA GLU A 27 15.34 48.95 -15.85
C GLU A 27 14.94 48.75 -14.38
N THR A 28 15.37 49.68 -13.54
CA THR A 28 15.17 49.75 -12.09
C THR A 28 13.79 50.28 -11.73
N VAL A 29 12.86 49.45 -11.23
CA VAL A 29 11.72 49.90 -10.40
C VAL A 29 11.22 48.77 -9.47
N GLY A 30 11.06 49.08 -8.18
CA GLY A 30 10.12 48.41 -7.27
C GLY A 30 10.58 47.11 -6.62
N LYS A 31 11.13 47.20 -5.40
CA LYS A 31 11.27 46.05 -4.49
C LYS A 31 9.88 45.58 -4.01
N ASN A 32 9.16 44.87 -4.87
CA ASN A 32 8.20 43.87 -4.43
C ASN A 32 9.03 42.61 -4.13
N GLN A 33 9.46 42.44 -2.88
CA GLN A 33 10.03 41.18 -2.42
C GLN A 33 8.92 40.13 -2.51
N LYS A 34 8.81 39.47 -3.68
CA LYS A 34 8.14 38.17 -3.76
C LYS A 34 8.82 37.29 -2.72
N ILE A 35 8.07 36.87 -1.71
CA ILE A 35 8.53 35.89 -0.74
C ILE A 35 8.80 34.62 -1.54
N VAL A 36 10.06 34.38 -1.91
CA VAL A 36 10.47 33.15 -2.56
C VAL A 36 10.40 32.07 -1.49
N GLN A 37 9.40 31.19 -1.60
CA GLN A 37 9.25 30.05 -0.72
C GLN A 37 10.49 29.15 -0.81
N SER A 38 10.83 28.46 0.28
CA SER A 38 11.92 27.49 0.25
C SER A 38 11.60 26.37 -0.75
N PRO A 39 12.61 25.73 -1.38
CA PRO A 39 12.38 24.64 -2.33
C PRO A 39 11.51 23.51 -1.75
N ILE A 40 11.68 23.22 -0.45
CA ILE A 40 10.86 22.21 0.25
C ILE A 40 9.41 22.67 0.39
N ALA A 41 9.16 23.94 0.74
CA ALA A 41 7.79 24.47 0.84
C ALA A 41 7.08 24.46 -0.53
N GLN A 42 7.81 24.73 -1.62
CA GLN A 42 7.28 24.62 -2.97
C GLN A 42 6.99 23.18 -3.40
N ALA A 43 7.85 22.24 -3.02
CA ALA A 43 7.63 20.81 -3.23
C ALA A 43 6.40 20.30 -2.47
N GLU A 44 6.24 20.72 -1.22
CA GLU A 44 5.09 20.39 -0.37
C GLU A 44 3.79 20.90 -0.97
N GLU A 45 3.77 22.15 -1.42
CA GLU A 45 2.62 22.75 -2.10
C GLU A 45 2.27 22.01 -3.41
N SER A 46 3.28 21.68 -4.22
CA SER A 46 3.08 20.95 -5.48
C SER A 46 2.48 19.56 -5.25
N CYS A 47 3.02 18.82 -4.28
CA CYS A 47 2.50 17.53 -3.86
C CYS A 47 1.08 17.62 -3.31
N ARG A 48 0.79 18.64 -2.48
CA ARG A 48 -0.54 18.88 -1.92
C ARG A 48 -1.57 19.11 -3.02
N LEU A 49 -1.28 20.03 -3.94
CA LEU A 49 -2.19 20.35 -5.05
C LEU A 49 -2.44 19.13 -5.95
N TRP A 50 -1.42 18.32 -6.22
CA TRP A 50 -1.59 17.09 -6.99
C TRP A 50 -2.49 16.08 -6.25
N LEU A 51 -2.25 15.87 -4.96
CA LEU A 51 -3.01 14.92 -4.14
C LEU A 51 -4.46 15.34 -3.91
N GLU A 52 -4.78 16.63 -3.86
CA GLU A 52 -6.16 17.14 -3.78
C GLU A 52 -7.04 16.71 -4.96
N LEU A 53 -6.43 16.39 -6.10
CA LEU A 53 -7.12 15.90 -7.29
C LEU A 53 -7.36 14.38 -7.26
N LEU A 54 -6.57 13.63 -6.50
CA LEU A 54 -6.61 12.16 -6.49
C LEU A 54 -7.99 11.57 -6.14
N PRO A 55 -8.78 12.11 -5.19
CA PRO A 55 -10.15 11.67 -4.93
C PRO A 55 -11.10 11.79 -6.14
N TYR A 56 -10.76 12.66 -7.09
CA TYR A 56 -11.54 12.95 -8.29
C TYR A 56 -10.92 12.32 -9.55
N ALA A 57 -10.07 11.30 -9.37
CA ALA A 57 -9.39 10.62 -10.46
C ALA A 57 -10.41 10.14 -11.53
N SER A 58 -10.13 10.54 -12.76
CA SER A 58 -10.86 10.20 -13.97
C SER A 58 -9.87 9.85 -15.08
N PRO A 59 -10.31 9.23 -16.19
CA PRO A 59 -9.42 8.97 -17.32
C PRO A 59 -8.77 10.26 -17.86
N GLN A 60 -9.53 11.36 -17.93
CA GLN A 60 -9.01 12.66 -18.36
C GLN A 60 -8.00 13.23 -17.37
N TRP A 61 -8.21 13.02 -16.07
CA TRP A 61 -7.24 13.39 -15.05
C TRP A 61 -5.92 12.64 -15.23
N ALA A 62 -5.96 11.35 -15.53
CA ALA A 62 -4.74 10.57 -15.74
C ALA A 62 -3.89 11.13 -16.90
N GLU A 63 -4.53 11.57 -17.99
CA GLU A 63 -3.82 12.16 -19.14
C GLU A 63 -3.15 13.50 -18.83
N LEU A 64 -3.75 14.30 -17.93
CA LEU A 64 -3.28 15.65 -17.59
C LEU A 64 -2.35 15.70 -16.37
N ALA A 65 -2.53 14.80 -15.41
CA ALA A 65 -1.83 14.83 -14.12
C ALA A 65 -0.56 13.99 -14.10
N PHE A 66 -0.36 13.11 -15.09
CA PHE A 66 0.83 12.27 -15.20
C PHE A 66 1.81 12.80 -16.25
N HIS A 67 3.10 12.57 -15.99
CA HIS A 67 4.19 12.88 -16.91
C HIS A 67 4.13 11.97 -18.15
N GLU A 68 4.76 12.34 -19.26
CA GLU A 68 4.72 11.55 -20.50
C GLU A 68 5.30 10.14 -20.30
N GLN A 69 6.41 10.07 -19.59
CA GLN A 69 6.94 8.83 -19.02
C GLN A 69 6.43 8.72 -17.59
N CYS A 70 5.50 7.82 -17.32
CA CYS A 70 4.93 7.65 -15.99
C CYS A 70 4.64 6.20 -15.63
N PHE A 71 4.67 5.92 -14.32
CA PHE A 71 4.37 4.60 -13.78
C PHE A 71 3.44 4.72 -12.56
N TRP A 72 2.50 3.78 -12.45
CA TRP A 72 1.74 3.57 -11.23
C TRP A 72 1.89 2.12 -10.77
N ARG A 73 2.45 1.90 -9.60
CA ARG A 73 2.48 0.59 -8.93
C ARG A 73 1.42 0.52 -7.83
N ASP A 74 0.40 -0.29 -8.04
CA ASP A 74 -0.70 -0.48 -7.08
C ASP A 74 -0.61 -1.85 -6.40
N PHE A 75 -0.60 -1.84 -5.08
CA PHE A 75 -0.63 -3.00 -4.20
C PHE A 75 -1.98 -3.01 -3.48
N LEU A 76 -2.97 -3.61 -4.15
CA LEU A 76 -4.32 -3.87 -3.64
C LEU A 76 -5.23 -2.66 -3.39
N ALA A 77 -4.73 -1.42 -3.40
CA ALA A 77 -5.55 -0.25 -3.03
C ALA A 77 -6.64 0.04 -4.07
N TYR A 78 -6.29 0.11 -5.36
CA TYR A 78 -7.25 0.37 -6.44
C TYR A 78 -7.72 -0.94 -7.10
N THR A 79 -6.76 -1.80 -7.42
CA THR A 79 -6.96 -2.92 -8.34
C THR A 79 -7.30 -4.23 -7.63
N TRP A 80 -7.12 -4.29 -6.30
CA TRP A 80 -7.18 -5.55 -5.53
C TRP A 80 -6.24 -6.65 -6.05
N THR A 81 -5.19 -6.24 -6.77
CA THR A 81 -4.10 -7.11 -7.20
C THR A 81 -2.78 -6.37 -7.06
N ILE A 82 -1.68 -7.02 -7.39
CA ILE A 82 -0.35 -6.41 -7.49
C ILE A 82 -0.12 -6.10 -8.96
N LYS A 83 -0.17 -4.81 -9.32
CA LYS A 83 -0.05 -4.38 -10.72
C LYS A 83 0.84 -3.17 -10.88
N THR A 84 1.66 -3.20 -11.92
CA THR A 84 2.39 -2.04 -12.41
C THR A 84 1.75 -1.59 -13.72
N LEU A 85 1.46 -0.31 -13.83
CA LEU A 85 0.91 0.34 -15.01
C LEU A 85 1.97 1.29 -15.56
N GLU A 86 2.19 1.22 -16.86
CA GLU A 86 3.14 2.05 -17.59
C GLU A 86 2.39 2.92 -18.59
N GLY A 87 2.64 4.22 -18.54
CA GLY A 87 2.04 5.21 -19.42
C GLY A 87 0.61 5.62 -19.05
N LYS A 88 0.21 6.78 -19.57
CA LYS A 88 -1.07 7.44 -19.28
C LYS A 88 -2.26 6.58 -19.66
N THR A 89 -2.22 5.90 -20.81
CA THR A 89 -3.32 5.06 -21.30
C THR A 89 -3.66 3.91 -20.34
N ALA A 90 -2.64 3.19 -19.84
CA ALA A 90 -2.86 2.10 -18.90
C ALA A 90 -3.43 2.62 -17.57
N ILE A 91 -2.92 3.76 -17.10
CA ILE A 91 -3.39 4.42 -15.88
C ILE A 91 -4.83 4.92 -16.04
N ALA A 92 -5.16 5.57 -17.15
CA ALA A 92 -6.51 6.06 -17.45
C ALA A 92 -7.52 4.91 -17.49
N SER A 93 -7.16 3.77 -18.10
CA SER A 93 -7.99 2.56 -18.10
C SER A 93 -8.21 2.01 -16.68
N MET A 94 -7.17 1.95 -15.86
CA MET A 94 -7.29 1.51 -14.46
C MET A 94 -8.21 2.46 -13.68
N VAL A 95 -7.98 3.77 -13.77
CA VAL A 95 -8.78 4.79 -13.09
C VAL A 95 -10.26 4.66 -13.48
N ALA A 96 -10.56 4.49 -14.78
CA ALA A 96 -11.92 4.25 -15.26
C ALA A 96 -12.61 3.07 -14.57
N SER A 97 -11.86 1.98 -14.37
CA SER A 97 -12.40 0.73 -13.83
C SER A 97 -12.48 0.66 -12.30
N SER A 98 -11.73 1.51 -11.58
CA SER A 98 -11.48 1.30 -10.15
C SER A 98 -11.63 2.53 -9.26
N ALA A 99 -11.44 3.76 -9.76
CA ALA A 99 -11.34 4.94 -8.89
C ALA A 99 -12.62 5.19 -8.08
N GLN A 100 -13.79 5.03 -8.70
CA GLN A 100 -15.08 5.21 -8.01
C GLN A 100 -15.27 4.21 -6.86
N ARG A 101 -14.86 2.94 -7.06
CA ARG A 101 -14.96 1.90 -6.03
C ARG A 101 -13.88 2.03 -4.95
N CYS A 102 -12.69 2.50 -5.34
CA CYS A 102 -11.62 2.80 -4.41
C CYS A 102 -12.02 3.95 -3.48
N ALA A 103 -12.67 4.99 -4.02
CA ALA A 103 -13.17 6.15 -3.28
C ALA A 103 -12.11 6.73 -2.34
N VAL A 104 -10.99 7.18 -2.91
CA VAL A 104 -9.87 7.70 -2.12
C VAL A 104 -10.28 8.97 -1.37
N GLY A 105 -9.89 9.05 -0.11
CA GLY A 105 -10.14 10.19 0.78
C GLY A 105 -9.06 10.32 1.85
N ASP A 106 -9.30 11.24 2.79
CA ASP A 106 -8.48 11.49 3.99
C ASP A 106 -6.96 11.50 3.74
N ILE A 107 -6.55 12.14 2.64
CA ILE A 107 -5.15 12.16 2.24
C ILE A 107 -4.39 13.10 3.18
N GLN A 108 -3.29 12.61 3.76
CA GLN A 108 -2.38 13.40 4.60
C GLN A 108 -0.93 13.13 4.19
N ILE A 109 -0.21 14.19 3.84
CA ILE A 109 1.23 14.12 3.54
C ILE A 109 2.00 13.84 4.84
N THR A 110 2.90 12.87 4.81
CA THR A 110 3.69 12.45 5.98
C THR A 110 5.16 12.84 5.87
N GLU A 111 5.70 12.93 4.66
CA GLU A 111 7.08 13.31 4.41
C GLU A 111 7.18 13.94 3.02
N VAL A 112 7.98 15.00 2.89
CA VAL A 112 8.28 15.66 1.60
C VAL A 112 9.78 15.80 1.45
N LYS A 113 10.27 15.57 0.23
CA LYS A 113 11.65 15.80 -0.18
C LYS A 113 11.67 16.55 -1.51
N HIS A 114 12.48 17.59 -1.59
CA HIS A 114 12.84 18.22 -2.85
C HIS A 114 14.19 17.66 -3.31
N HIS A 115 14.26 17.15 -4.54
CA HIS A 115 15.51 16.66 -5.11
C HIS A 115 16.05 17.64 -6.14
N PRO A 116 17.28 18.16 -5.97
CA PRO A 116 17.91 19.06 -6.94
C PRO A 116 18.04 18.47 -8.34
N GLU A 117 17.96 17.13 -8.46
CA GLU A 117 17.93 16.37 -9.71
C GLU A 117 16.64 16.57 -10.53
N GLY A 118 15.70 17.39 -10.05
CA GLY A 118 14.57 17.90 -10.83
C GLY A 118 13.24 17.22 -10.56
N PHE A 119 13.05 16.66 -9.36
CA PHE A 119 11.76 16.10 -8.96
C PHE A 119 11.46 16.33 -7.48
N ASP A 120 10.16 16.39 -7.18
CA ASP A 120 9.64 16.46 -5.82
C ASP A 120 9.10 15.08 -5.44
N GLU A 121 9.23 14.73 -4.17
CA GLU A 121 8.83 13.44 -3.63
C GLU A 121 8.01 13.62 -2.36
N CYS A 122 6.91 12.89 -2.22
CA CYS A 122 6.21 12.82 -0.94
C CYS A 122 5.67 11.42 -0.61
N TRP A 123 5.70 11.08 0.67
CA TRP A 123 4.89 10.02 1.24
C TRP A 123 3.59 10.60 1.76
N PHE A 124 2.50 9.84 1.61
CA PHE A 124 1.19 10.23 2.13
C PHE A 124 0.43 9.01 2.65
N SER A 125 -0.45 9.23 3.61
CA SER A 125 -1.48 8.28 4.01
C SER A 125 -2.80 8.65 3.35
N PHE A 126 -3.68 7.68 3.14
CA PHE A 126 -5.02 7.90 2.58
C PHE A 126 -6.01 6.83 3.08
N SER A 127 -7.30 7.12 2.93
CA SER A 127 -8.38 6.16 3.10
C SER A 127 -8.97 5.75 1.75
N THR A 128 -9.58 4.57 1.74
CA THR A 128 -10.42 4.03 0.66
C THR A 128 -11.77 3.64 1.25
N ALA A 129 -12.72 3.25 0.41
CA ALA A 129 -14.01 2.71 0.84
C ALA A 129 -13.89 1.51 1.81
N ILE A 130 -12.78 0.78 1.78
CA ILE A 130 -12.62 -0.53 2.44
C ILE A 130 -11.50 -0.55 3.48
N GLY A 131 -10.62 0.44 3.51
CA GLY A 131 -9.41 0.39 4.32
C GLY A 131 -8.55 1.63 4.27
N ARG A 132 -7.37 1.54 4.87
CA ARG A 132 -6.35 2.61 4.90
C ARG A 132 -5.13 2.19 4.12
N GLY A 133 -4.50 3.16 3.46
CA GLY A 133 -3.33 2.93 2.63
C GLY A 133 -2.23 3.97 2.84
N ILE A 134 -1.08 3.66 2.27
CA ILE A 134 0.06 4.54 2.15
C ILE A 134 0.37 4.68 0.67
N GLY A 135 0.72 5.88 0.24
CA GLY A 135 1.20 6.14 -1.09
C GLY A 135 2.51 6.90 -1.09
N HIS A 136 3.16 6.83 -2.25
CA HIS A 136 4.42 7.50 -2.53
C HIS A 136 4.33 8.13 -3.91
N LEU A 137 4.47 9.44 -3.97
CA LEU A 137 4.32 10.26 -5.16
C LEU A 137 5.66 10.89 -5.50
N ARG A 138 6.02 10.85 -6.77
CA ARG A 138 7.11 11.69 -7.32
C ARG A 138 6.60 12.52 -8.48
N LEU A 139 6.86 13.82 -8.41
CA LEU A 139 6.47 14.81 -9.41
C LEU A 139 7.71 15.30 -10.18
N LYS A 140 7.64 15.30 -11.51
CA LYS A 140 8.59 15.98 -12.40
C LYS A 140 7.84 17.09 -13.13
N GLN A 141 8.33 18.33 -13.00
CA GLN A 141 7.70 19.50 -13.62
C GLN A 141 6.20 19.64 -13.25
N GLY A 142 5.86 19.33 -11.99
CA GLY A 142 4.49 19.33 -11.49
C GLY A 142 3.63 18.11 -11.90
N LEU A 143 4.11 17.25 -12.79
CA LEU A 143 3.38 16.06 -13.28
C LEU A 143 3.87 14.78 -12.59
N CYS A 144 2.96 13.84 -12.33
CA CYS A 144 3.30 12.58 -11.68
C CYS A 144 4.19 11.70 -12.57
N TRP A 145 5.43 11.52 -12.15
CA TRP A 145 6.38 10.59 -12.75
C TRP A 145 6.17 9.17 -12.23
N THR A 146 6.06 9.00 -10.91
CA THR A 146 5.76 7.69 -10.31
C THR A 146 4.77 7.83 -9.17
N LEU A 147 3.77 6.95 -9.16
CA LEU A 147 2.85 6.79 -8.05
C LEU A 147 2.93 5.35 -7.54
N PHE A 148 3.08 5.18 -6.24
CA PHE A 148 2.87 3.91 -5.55
C PHE A 148 1.70 4.05 -4.59
N THR A 149 0.82 3.05 -4.57
CA THR A 149 -0.30 2.97 -3.63
C THR A 149 -0.34 1.57 -3.05
N THR A 150 -0.48 1.46 -1.73
CA THR A 150 -0.65 0.17 -1.07
C THR A 150 -1.74 0.24 -0.03
N LEU A 151 -2.62 -0.76 -0.01
CA LEU A 151 -3.54 -0.95 1.11
C LEU A 151 -2.76 -1.56 2.28
N GLN A 152 -2.91 -1.00 3.47
CA GLN A 152 -2.19 -1.41 4.68
C GLN A 152 -3.12 -2.16 5.65
N SER A 153 -4.39 -1.76 5.72
CA SER A 153 -5.38 -2.41 6.55
C SER A 153 -6.77 -2.31 5.94
N LEU A 154 -7.62 -3.27 6.25
CA LEU A 154 -9.05 -3.22 5.97
C LEU A 154 -9.79 -2.65 7.19
N HIS A 155 -10.82 -1.84 6.95
CA HIS A 155 -11.66 -1.28 8.01
C HIS A 155 -12.34 -2.42 8.77
N GLY A 156 -12.19 -2.45 10.10
CA GLY A 156 -12.76 -3.48 10.97
C GLY A 156 -12.01 -4.81 11.00
N PHE A 157 -10.94 -4.95 10.19
CA PHE A 157 -10.07 -6.12 10.18
C PHE A 157 -8.60 -5.70 10.32
N GLU A 158 -8.36 -4.67 11.13
CA GLU A 158 -7.02 -4.19 11.41
C GLU A 158 -6.17 -5.25 12.13
N GLU A 159 -4.85 -5.19 11.92
CA GLU A 159 -3.94 -6.13 12.56
C GLU A 159 -3.99 -6.00 14.09
N LYS A 160 -4.21 -7.13 14.77
CA LYS A 160 -4.18 -7.21 16.22
C LYS A 160 -2.74 -7.06 16.73
N THR A 161 -2.37 -5.88 17.21
CA THR A 161 -1.01 -5.57 17.66
C THR A 161 -0.92 -5.33 19.17
N GLY A 162 0.28 -5.51 19.73
CA GLY A 162 0.53 -5.24 21.15
C GLY A 162 0.40 -3.76 21.50
N LYS A 163 0.78 -2.85 20.59
CA LYS A 163 0.66 -1.40 20.77
C LYS A 163 -0.80 -0.95 20.95
N LEU A 164 -1.73 -1.63 20.28
CA LEU A 164 -3.17 -1.37 20.40
C LEU A 164 -3.84 -2.15 21.54
N GLY A 165 -3.10 -2.98 22.28
CA GLY A 165 -3.67 -3.85 23.32
C GLY A 165 -4.60 -4.95 22.79
N THR A 166 -4.71 -5.11 21.46
CA THR A 166 -5.60 -6.08 20.81
C THR A 166 -4.94 -7.41 20.48
N ARG A 167 -3.61 -7.52 20.64
CA ARG A 167 -2.88 -8.78 20.48
C ARG A 167 -3.39 -9.83 21.47
N GLU A 168 -3.77 -10.98 20.92
CA GLU A 168 -4.16 -12.15 21.71
C GLU A 168 -3.03 -12.56 22.66
N ARG A 169 -3.40 -12.82 23.92
CA ARG A 169 -2.48 -13.36 24.92
C ARG A 169 -2.15 -14.81 24.57
N GLY A 170 -0.87 -15.16 24.63
CA GLY A 170 -0.41 -16.53 24.34
C GLY A 170 -0.87 -17.50 25.41
N THR A 171 -0.29 -17.41 26.62
CA THR A 171 -0.60 -18.31 27.73
C THR A 171 -1.33 -17.57 28.83
N ASN A 172 -2.51 -18.05 29.19
CA ASN A 172 -3.23 -17.57 30.37
C ASN A 172 -2.76 -18.36 31.60
N HIS A 173 -2.02 -17.71 32.49
CA HIS A 173 -1.57 -18.33 33.75
C HIS A 173 -2.74 -18.55 34.73
N GLY A 174 -2.60 -19.52 35.64
CA GLY A 174 -3.58 -19.83 36.68
C GLY A 174 -4.39 -21.11 36.44
N VAL A 175 -5.06 -21.58 37.50
CA VAL A 175 -5.96 -22.75 37.46
C VAL A 175 -7.33 -22.30 36.99
N ILE A 176 -7.70 -22.68 35.76
CA ILE A 176 -9.03 -22.42 35.19
C ILE A 176 -9.79 -23.74 35.11
N LYS A 177 -10.91 -23.84 35.84
CA LYS A 177 -11.78 -25.02 35.81
C LYS A 177 -12.35 -25.21 34.41
N GLY A 178 -12.26 -26.43 33.87
CA GLY A 178 -12.77 -26.76 32.53
C GLY A 178 -11.88 -26.27 31.37
N ARG A 179 -10.64 -25.83 31.64
CA ARG A 179 -9.70 -25.46 30.57
C ARG A 179 -9.29 -26.68 29.77
N LEU A 180 -9.54 -26.65 28.46
CA LEU A 180 -9.00 -27.60 27.51
C LEU A 180 -7.50 -27.34 27.30
N SER A 181 -6.72 -28.41 27.30
CA SER A 181 -5.34 -28.42 26.83
C SER A 181 -5.27 -28.04 25.34
N TRP A 182 -4.08 -27.67 24.88
CA TRP A 182 -3.86 -27.38 23.46
C TRP A 182 -4.21 -28.58 22.56
N LEU A 183 -3.89 -29.80 23.01
CA LEU A 183 -4.19 -31.02 22.25
C LEU A 183 -5.70 -31.23 22.11
N GLU A 184 -6.45 -31.11 23.20
CA GLU A 184 -7.92 -31.22 23.18
C GLU A 184 -8.55 -30.13 22.30
N GLN A 185 -8.08 -28.88 22.39
CA GLN A 185 -8.55 -27.80 21.51
C GLN A 185 -8.29 -28.12 20.04
N ARG A 186 -7.11 -28.67 19.71
CA ARG A 186 -6.75 -29.05 18.35
C ARG A 186 -7.61 -30.21 17.86
N GLU A 187 -7.82 -31.25 18.66
CA GLU A 187 -8.66 -32.40 18.32
C GLU A 187 -10.12 -31.98 18.11
N GLN A 188 -10.64 -31.11 18.98
CA GLN A 188 -11.97 -30.53 18.82
C GLN A 188 -12.08 -29.66 17.56
N ALA A 189 -11.08 -28.84 17.24
CA ALA A 189 -11.09 -28.05 16.02
C ALA A 189 -11.09 -28.95 14.76
N LEU A 190 -10.28 -30.02 14.77
CA LEU A 190 -10.20 -30.97 13.65
C LEU A 190 -11.49 -31.77 13.47
N SER A 191 -12.20 -32.13 14.54
CA SER A 191 -13.47 -32.86 14.43
C SER A 191 -14.62 -32.00 13.88
N ARG A 192 -14.56 -30.69 14.12
CA ARG A 192 -15.57 -29.72 13.66
C ARG A 192 -15.37 -29.28 12.21
N ILE A 193 -14.13 -29.17 11.75
CA ILE A 193 -13.82 -28.77 10.37
C ILE A 193 -14.46 -29.74 9.37
N GLY A 194 -15.17 -29.18 8.38
CA GLY A 194 -15.86 -29.95 7.33
C GLY A 194 -17.24 -30.48 7.75
N ASN A 195 -17.57 -30.46 9.04
CA ASN A 195 -18.89 -30.81 9.58
C ASN A 195 -19.65 -29.56 10.02
N GLU A 196 -19.24 -28.99 11.16
CA GLU A 196 -19.83 -27.79 11.76
C GLU A 196 -19.17 -26.52 11.21
N ASP A 197 -17.84 -26.56 11.05
CA ASP A 197 -17.04 -25.41 10.63
C ASP A 197 -16.57 -25.60 9.18
N GLN A 198 -17.14 -24.83 8.25
CA GLN A 198 -16.72 -24.87 6.85
C GLN A 198 -15.56 -23.88 6.61
N PRO A 199 -14.43 -24.31 6.03
CA PRO A 199 -13.34 -23.40 5.73
C PRO A 199 -13.73 -22.43 4.62
N TYR A 200 -13.41 -21.16 4.80
CA TYR A 200 -13.55 -20.16 3.73
C TYR A 200 -12.40 -20.26 2.71
N CYS A 201 -11.20 -20.62 3.18
CA CYS A 201 -10.00 -20.74 2.35
C CYS A 201 -9.40 -22.16 2.44
N LEU A 202 -9.16 -22.78 1.29
CA LEU A 202 -8.35 -23.99 1.17
C LEU A 202 -6.93 -23.61 0.72
N ILE A 203 -5.94 -23.93 1.53
CA ILE A 203 -4.52 -23.74 1.22
C ILE A 203 -3.96 -25.09 0.78
N ILE A 204 -3.51 -25.17 -0.46
CA ILE A 204 -2.87 -26.38 -1.02
C ILE A 204 -1.36 -26.24 -0.87
N GLY A 205 -0.77 -27.07 0.00
CA GLY A 205 0.64 -27.10 0.36
C GLY A 205 0.89 -26.58 1.78
N GLY A 206 1.24 -27.48 2.70
CA GLY A 206 1.64 -27.23 4.09
C GLY A 206 3.16 -27.06 4.28
N GLY A 207 3.86 -26.60 3.23
CA GLY A 207 5.22 -26.08 3.35
C GLY A 207 5.26 -24.72 4.06
N GLN A 208 6.43 -24.09 4.10
CA GLN A 208 6.59 -22.80 4.81
C GLN A 208 5.65 -21.69 4.32
N GLY A 209 5.38 -21.62 3.01
CA GLY A 209 4.47 -20.62 2.45
C GLY A 209 3.03 -20.80 2.90
N GLY A 210 2.51 -22.04 2.86
CA GLY A 210 1.15 -22.33 3.30
C GLY A 210 0.98 -22.22 4.81
N MET A 211 1.97 -22.63 5.60
CA MET A 211 1.97 -22.43 7.06
C MET A 211 2.01 -20.94 7.41
N ALA A 212 2.85 -20.14 6.73
CA ALA A 212 2.93 -18.70 6.94
C ALA A 212 1.60 -18.00 6.61
N LEU A 213 0.98 -18.36 5.48
CA LEU A 213 -0.35 -17.85 5.12
C LEU A 213 -1.41 -18.28 6.13
N GLY A 214 -1.44 -19.55 6.53
CA GLY A 214 -2.37 -20.05 7.53
C GLY A 214 -2.25 -19.31 8.86
N ALA A 215 -1.03 -19.09 9.36
CA ALA A 215 -0.79 -18.31 10.57
C ALA A 215 -1.34 -16.87 10.44
N ARG A 216 -1.19 -16.22 9.28
CA ARG A 216 -1.78 -14.91 9.00
C ARG A 216 -3.31 -14.95 8.97
N LEU A 217 -3.92 -15.91 8.26
CA LEU A 217 -5.37 -16.07 8.19
C LEU A 217 -5.97 -16.37 9.57
N GLN A 218 -5.30 -17.19 10.39
CA GLN A 218 -5.70 -17.48 11.76
C GLN A 218 -5.79 -16.19 12.59
N ARG A 219 -4.79 -15.31 12.47
CA ARG A 219 -4.72 -14.03 13.19
C ARG A 219 -5.78 -13.02 12.73
N LEU A 220 -6.19 -13.11 11.47
CA LEU A 220 -7.31 -12.35 10.90
C LEU A 220 -8.68 -12.99 11.18
N GLY A 221 -8.72 -14.16 11.81
CA GLY A 221 -9.96 -14.88 12.10
C GLY A 221 -10.62 -15.48 10.87
N VAL A 222 -9.88 -15.71 9.78
CA VAL A 222 -10.41 -16.30 8.54
C VAL A 222 -10.35 -17.84 8.65
N PRO A 223 -11.50 -18.55 8.62
CA PRO A 223 -11.53 -20.01 8.66
C PRO A 223 -10.80 -20.60 7.44
N HIS A 224 -9.83 -21.47 7.67
CA HIS A 224 -9.03 -22.06 6.61
C HIS A 224 -8.62 -23.50 6.90
N LEU A 225 -8.34 -24.25 5.85
CA LEU A 225 -7.82 -25.61 5.90
C LEU A 225 -6.53 -25.68 5.08
N ILE A 226 -5.48 -26.26 5.66
CA ILE A 226 -4.22 -26.52 4.96
C ILE A 226 -4.14 -28.01 4.65
N VAL A 227 -3.95 -28.35 3.39
CA VAL A 227 -3.73 -29.72 2.94
C VAL A 227 -2.33 -29.85 2.35
N ASP A 228 -1.60 -30.90 2.72
CA ASP A 228 -0.29 -31.19 2.16
C ASP A 228 -0.22 -32.65 1.71
N LYS A 229 0.60 -32.91 0.69
CA LYS A 229 0.83 -34.27 0.19
C LYS A 229 1.75 -35.10 1.09
N HIS A 230 2.53 -34.46 1.96
CA HIS A 230 3.45 -35.10 2.86
C HIS A 230 2.80 -35.38 4.21
N GLU A 231 3.26 -36.44 4.87
CA GLU A 231 2.72 -36.92 6.14
C GLU A 231 3.02 -35.98 7.30
N ARG A 232 4.19 -35.32 7.30
CA ARG A 232 4.65 -34.50 8.43
C ARG A 232 5.06 -33.09 7.98
N PRO A 233 4.69 -32.03 8.74
CA PRO A 233 5.17 -30.67 8.48
C PRO A 233 6.70 -30.60 8.40
N GLY A 234 7.23 -29.98 7.33
CA GLY A 234 8.67 -29.90 7.07
C GLY A 234 9.25 -31.08 6.29
N ASP A 235 8.45 -32.05 5.86
CA ASP A 235 8.93 -33.14 4.99
C ASP A 235 9.47 -32.64 3.64
N SER A 236 8.96 -31.50 3.14
CA SER A 236 9.53 -30.81 1.98
C SER A 236 11.01 -30.46 2.15
N TRP A 237 11.45 -30.29 3.40
CA TRP A 237 12.86 -30.07 3.77
C TRP A 237 13.57 -31.37 4.11
N ARG A 238 12.96 -32.26 4.92
CA ARG A 238 13.56 -33.54 5.33
C ARG A 238 13.85 -34.48 4.16
N LYS A 239 13.11 -34.37 3.06
CA LYS A 239 13.28 -35.21 1.86
C LYS A 239 14.23 -34.61 0.82
N ARG A 240 14.94 -33.53 1.15
CA ARG A 240 16.00 -32.94 0.29
C ARG A 240 17.32 -33.72 0.47
N TYR A 241 18.35 -33.31 -0.27
CA TYR A 241 19.67 -33.95 -0.24
C TYR A 241 20.36 -33.79 1.12
N ARG A 242 21.19 -34.78 1.49
CA ARG A 242 21.78 -34.92 2.84
C ARG A 242 22.64 -33.74 3.28
N SER A 243 23.31 -33.06 2.35
CA SER A 243 24.22 -31.94 2.63
C SER A 243 23.53 -30.57 2.59
N LEU A 244 22.19 -30.51 2.61
CA LEU A 244 21.47 -29.25 2.59
C LEU A 244 21.82 -28.41 3.83
N CYS A 245 22.23 -27.18 3.59
CA CYS A 245 22.37 -26.11 4.58
C CYS A 245 21.69 -24.86 4.02
N LEU A 246 21.14 -24.01 4.90
CA LEU A 246 20.63 -22.70 4.51
C LEU A 246 21.81 -21.73 4.33
N HIS A 247 21.64 -20.73 3.46
CA HIS A 247 22.66 -19.72 3.18
C HIS A 247 22.49 -18.46 4.03
N ASP A 248 21.26 -18.24 4.51
CA ASP A 248 20.94 -17.16 5.42
C ASP A 248 21.19 -17.59 6.87
N PRO A 249 21.54 -16.65 7.77
CA PRO A 249 21.67 -16.97 9.18
C PRO A 249 20.30 -17.22 9.81
N VAL A 250 20.28 -18.09 10.82
CA VAL A 250 19.05 -18.65 11.44
C VAL A 250 18.00 -17.60 11.83
N TRP A 251 18.40 -16.39 12.20
CA TRP A 251 17.48 -15.33 12.59
C TRP A 251 16.69 -14.69 11.42
N TYR A 252 17.04 -15.00 10.17
CA TYR A 252 16.24 -14.65 8.98
C TYR A 252 15.19 -15.72 8.64
N ASP A 253 15.30 -16.94 9.19
CA ASP A 253 14.52 -18.12 8.77
C ASP A 253 13.30 -18.40 9.66
N HIS A 254 12.78 -17.39 10.36
CA HIS A 254 11.63 -17.56 11.26
C HIS A 254 10.30 -17.64 10.51
N LEU A 255 9.42 -18.56 10.95
CA LEU A 255 8.01 -18.54 10.57
C LEU A 255 7.30 -17.33 11.21
N PRO A 256 6.16 -16.87 10.64
CA PRO A 256 5.39 -15.79 11.24
C PRO A 256 4.86 -16.15 12.64
N TYR A 257 5.02 -15.19 13.57
CA TYR A 257 4.55 -15.18 14.96
C TYR A 257 5.29 -16.03 15.98
#